data_AF-A0A1C5V5R8-F1
#
_entry.id   AF-A0A1C5V5R8-F1
#
_cell.length_a   1.000
_cell.length_b   1.000
_cell.length_c   1.000
_cell.angle_alpha   90.00
_cell.angle_beta   90.00
_cell.angle_gamma   90.00
#
_symmetry.space_group_name_H-M   'P 1'
#
loop_
_entity.id
_entity.type
_entity.pdbx_description
1 polymer ?
#
loop_
_entity_poly.entity_id
_entity_poly.type
_entity_poly.pdbx_seq_one_letter_code
_entity_poly.pdbx_strand_id
1 'polypeptide(L)' 'MLNVSANHLAKVETGSRCCSIELLQDLSSCLNVRTDYLLNGDASHNNHLRERLTFLAQELEKITEDLPVWG' A
#
# COMPACT_ATOMS: atom_id res chain seq x y z
N MET A 1 6.74 8.22 -21.57
CA MET A 1 6.38 7.02 -22.36
C MET A 1 7.43 5.96 -22.10
N LEU A 2 7.02 4.74 -21.78
CA LEU A 2 7.94 3.62 -21.53
C LEU A 2 8.53 3.13 -22.84
N ASN A 3 9.87 3.10 -22.94
CA ASN A 3 10.56 2.56 -24.11
C ASN A 3 10.74 1.04 -23.98
N VAL A 4 9.63 0.32 -23.80
CA VAL A 4 9.60 -1.13 -23.59
C VAL A 4 8.54 -1.76 -24.48
N SER A 5 8.85 -2.91 -25.08
CA SER A 5 7.89 -3.62 -25.92
C SER A 5 6.72 -4.16 -25.10
N ALA A 6 5.51 -4.14 -25.68
CA ALA A 6 4.31 -4.66 -25.03
C ALA A 6 4.46 -6.13 -24.59
N ASN A 7 5.19 -6.94 -25.36
CA ASN A 7 5.48 -8.34 -25.01
C ASN A 7 6.38 -8.45 -23.77
N HIS A 8 7.33 -7.52 -23.60
CA HIS A 8 8.15 -7.50 -22.40
C HIS A 8 7.32 -7.05 -21.19
N LEU A 9 6.49 -6.03 -21.35
CA LEU A 9 5.59 -5.55 -20.29
C LEU A 9 4.61 -6.64 -19.83
N ALA A 10 3.97 -7.35 -20.77
CA ALA A 10 3.05 -8.44 -20.46
C ALA A 10 3.71 -9.56 -19.64
N LYS A 11 5.00 -9.86 -19.90
CA LYS A 11 5.76 -10.84 -19.11
C LYS A 11 6.06 -10.34 -17.69
N VAL A 12 6.24 -9.04 -17.51
CA VAL A 12 6.43 -8.42 -16.20
C VAL A 12 5.11 -8.46 -15.41
N GLU A 13 3.99 -8.08 -16.05
CA GLU A 13 2.66 -8.06 -15.42
C GLU A 13 2.18 -9.46 -15.00
N THR A 14 2.53 -10.49 -15.77
CA THR A 14 2.21 -11.90 -15.46
C THR A 14 3.20 -12.54 -14.48
N GLY A 15 4.22 -11.82 -14.02
CA GLY A 15 5.28 -12.36 -13.16
C GLY A 15 6.20 -13.38 -13.85
N SER A 16 6.07 -13.56 -15.17
CA SER A 16 6.92 -14.46 -15.96
C SER A 16 8.36 -13.94 -16.10
N ARG A 17 8.57 -12.62 -15.92
CA ARG A 17 9.89 -11.99 -15.87
C ARG A 17 9.95 -10.86 -14.84
N CYS A 18 11.08 -10.72 -14.17
CA CYS A 18 11.38 -9.53 -13.37
C CYS A 18 11.75 -8.35 -14.28
N CYS A 19 11.47 -7.12 -13.82
CA CYS A 19 11.94 -5.88 -14.43
C CYS A 19 13.18 -5.34 -13.71
N SER A 20 13.92 -4.43 -14.35
CA SER A 20 15.02 -3.70 -13.70
C SER A 20 14.48 -2.57 -12.80
N ILE A 21 15.33 -2.04 -11.91
CA ILE A 21 14.94 -0.93 -11.02
C ILE A 21 14.59 0.33 -11.82
N GLU A 22 15.31 0.60 -12.91
CA GLU A 22 15.04 1.74 -13.79
C GLU A 22 13.65 1.59 -14.43
N LEU A 23 13.33 0.40 -14.93
CA LEU A 23 12.01 0.14 -15.50
C LEU A 23 10.90 0.23 -14.45
N LEU A 24 11.15 -0.21 -13.21
CA LEU A 24 10.21 -0.05 -12.10
C LEU A 24 9.96 1.43 -11.77
N GLN A 25 11.01 2.26 -11.79
CA GLN A 25 10.91 3.72 -11.59
C GLN A 25 10.16 4.40 -12.74
N ASP A 26 10.42 4.01 -13.98
CA ASP A 26 9.71 4.52 -15.15
C ASP A 26 8.22 4.15 -15.10
N LEU A 27 7.89 2.91 -14.68
CA LEU A 27 6.52 2.45 -14.48
C LEU A 27 5.82 3.24 -13.37
N SER A 28 6.48 3.41 -12.23
CA SER A 28 6.02 4.25 -11.12
C SER A 28 5.72 5.69 -11.57
N SER A 29 6.61 6.28 -12.37
CA SER A 29 6.45 7.63 -12.90
C SER A 29 5.32 7.73 -13.93
N CYS A 30 5.20 6.74 -14.83
CA CYS A 30 4.14 6.73 -15.85
C CYS A 30 2.74 6.49 -15.27
N LEU A 31 2.64 5.66 -14.23
CA LEU A 31 1.38 5.36 -13.55
C LEU A 31 1.06 6.33 -12.41
N ASN A 32 2.00 7.22 -12.07
CA ASN A 32 1.91 8.15 -10.95
C ASN A 32 1.60 7.47 -9.61
N VAL A 33 2.25 6.35 -9.36
CA VAL A 33 2.16 5.57 -8.09
C VAL A 33 3.56 5.34 -7.55
N ARG A 34 3.69 5.09 -6.24
CA ARG A 34 5.00 4.76 -5.66
C ARG A 34 5.44 3.34 -6.00
N THR A 35 6.75 3.08 -6.04
CA THR A 35 7.29 1.74 -6.35
C THR A 35 6.88 0.68 -5.32
N ASP A 36 6.70 1.05 -4.05
CA ASP A 36 6.24 0.12 -3.01
C ASP A 36 4.80 -0.32 -3.23
N TYR A 37 3.95 0.49 -3.89
CA TYR A 37 2.61 0.08 -4.29
C TYR A 37 2.67 -0.98 -5.41
N LEU A 38 3.58 -0.82 -6.37
CA LEU A 38 3.77 -1.81 -7.44
C LEU A 38 4.31 -3.15 -6.91
N LEU A 39 5.12 -3.12 -5.84
CA LEU A 39 5.73 -4.31 -5.26
C LEU A 39 4.85 -5.00 -4.22
N ASN A 40 4.18 -4.23 -3.35
CA ASN A 40 3.46 -4.75 -2.19
C ASN A 40 1.92 -4.64 -2.34
N GLY A 41 1.45 -4.00 -3.41
CA GLY A 41 0.03 -3.64 -3.56
C GLY A 41 -0.43 -2.65 -2.51
N ASP A 42 -1.75 -2.55 -2.33
CA ASP A 42 -2.38 -1.67 -1.35
C ASP A 42 -2.45 -2.28 0.08
N ALA A 43 -1.63 -3.30 0.35
CA ALA A 43 -1.65 -4.00 1.63
C ALA A 43 -1.19 -3.09 2.78
N SER A 44 -0.22 -2.20 2.54
CA SER A 44 0.37 -1.34 3.56
C SER A 44 -0.58 -0.22 4.03
N HIS A 45 -1.33 0.43 3.12
CA HIS A 45 -2.28 1.48 3.50
C HIS A 45 -3.48 0.92 4.26
N ASN A 46 -4.04 -0.21 3.81
CA ASN A 46 -5.18 -0.84 4.49
C ASN A 46 -4.80 -1.35 5.88
N ASN A 47 -3.60 -1.94 6.03
CA ASN A 47 -3.13 -2.38 7.34
C ASN A 47 -2.83 -1.21 8.28
N HIS A 48 -2.22 -0.13 7.79
CA HIS A 48 -1.97 1.05 8.61
C HIS A 48 -3.27 1.73 9.08
N LEU A 49 -4.28 1.87 8.20
CA LEU A 49 -5.60 2.39 8.58
C LEU A 49 -6.29 1.48 9.60
N ARG A 50 -6.23 0.16 9.41
CA ARG A 50 -6.76 -0.82 10.36
C ARG A 50 -6.08 -0.70 11.73
N GLU A 51 -4.75 -0.64 11.77
CA GLU A 51 -3.99 -0.47 13.01
C GLU A 51 -4.35 0.83 13.74
N ARG A 52 -4.45 1.94 13.00
CA ARG A 52 -4.87 3.23 13.58
C ARG A 52 -6.30 3.18 14.12
N LEU A 53 -7.23 2.53 13.42
CA LEU A 53 -8.60 2.34 13.89
C LEU A 53 -8.64 1.48 15.14
N THR A 54 -7.90 0.38 15.18
CA THR A 54 -7.79 -0.48 16.36
C THR A 54 -7.19 0.27 17.54
N PHE A 55 -6.13 1.04 17.32
CA PHE A 55 -5.52 1.88 18.36
C PHE A 55 -6.51 2.89 18.92
N LEU A 56 -7.22 3.62 18.04
CA LEU A 56 -8.22 4.61 18.48
C LEU A 56 -9.37 3.95 19.24
N ALA A 57 -9.83 2.77 18.81
CA ALA A 57 -10.86 2.01 19.53
C ALA A 57 -10.40 1.64 20.95
N GLN A 58 -9.15 1.21 21.12
CA GLN A 58 -8.58 0.88 22.42
C GLN A 58 -8.44 2.12 23.33
N GLU A 59 -8.02 3.26 22.77
CA GLU A 59 -7.93 4.50 23.55
C GLU A 59 -9.31 5.01 23.98
N LEU A 60 -10.33 4.87 23.13
CA LEU A 60 -11.72 5.19 23.47
C LEU A 60 -12.27 4.28 24.58
N GLU A 61 -11.93 2.99 24.55
CA GLU A 61 -12.33 2.03 25.59
C GLU A 61 -11.74 2.42 26.95
N LYS A 62 -10.45 2.75 27.00
CA LYS A 62 -9.79 3.25 28.23
C LYS A 62 -10.44 4.51 28.79
N ILE A 63 -10.74 5.49 27.92
CA ILE A 63 -11.41 6.73 28.35
C ILE A 63 -12.82 6.43 28.89
N THR A 64 -13.50 5.43 28.32
CA THR A 64 -14.83 5.01 28.77
C THR A 64 -14.77 4.32 30.15
N GLU A 65 -13.70 3.58 30.44
CA GLU A 65 -13.47 2.96 31.77
C GLU A 65 -13.14 4.00 32.86
N ASP A 66 -12.43 5.08 32.50
CA ASP A 66 -12.04 6.16 33.41
C ASP A 66 -13.17 7.17 33.69
N LEU A 67 -14.30 7.09 32.97
CA LEU A 67 -15.46 7.94 33.22
C LEU A 67 -16.18 7.45 34.50
N PRO A 68 -16.31 8.30 35.54
CA PRO A 68 -17.13 7.94 36.69
C PRO A 68 -18.55 7.67 36.22
N VAL A 69 -19.09 6.51 36.59
CA VAL A 69 -20.50 6.18 36.37
C VAL A 69 -21.32 7.20 37.16
N TRP A 70 -21.82 8.23 36.47
CA TRP A 70 -22.83 9.14 37.04
C TRP A 70 -24.16 8.37 37.04
N GLY A 71 -24.27 7.43 37.98
CA GLY A 71 -25.51 6.78 38.40
C GLY A 71 -26.12 7.51 39.58
#